data_AF-A0A5C6XV28-F1
#
_entry.id   AF-A0A5C6XV28-F1
#
_cell.length_a   1.000
_cell.length_b   1.000
_cell.length_c   1.000
_cell.angle_alpha   90.00
_cell.angle_beta   90.00
_cell.angle_gamma   90.00
#
_symmetry.space_group_name_H-M   'P 1'
#
loop_
_entity.id
_entity.type
_entity.pdbx_description
1 polymer ?
#
loop_
_entity_poly.entity_id
_entity_poly.type
_entity_poly.pdbx_seq_one_letter_code
_entity_poly.pdbx_strand_id
1 'polypeptide(L)' 'MLNNILNLDGVTVLDKKQQKEVNGGGGCRLTTFTNGVRDTYLIMGMAEDEGTQTAGAHNACGDLLNGGADRCFYDCTHDN' A
#
# COMPACT_ATOMS: atom_id res chain seq x y z
N MET A 1 3.36 11.18 -27.19
CA MET A 1 3.81 11.82 -25.94
C MET A 1 2.58 12.38 -25.27
N LEU A 2 2.13 11.78 -24.16
CA LEU A 2 1.01 12.33 -23.39
C LEU A 2 1.53 13.57 -22.65
N ASN A 3 0.92 14.72 -22.93
CA ASN A 3 1.16 15.96 -22.20
C ASN A 3 0.72 15.77 -20.75
N ASN A 4 1.67 15.71 -19.83
CA ASN A 4 1.41 15.71 -18.39
C ASN A 4 0.70 17.01 -18.00
N ILE A 5 -0.61 16.91 -17.71
CA ILE A 5 -1.51 18.00 -17.31
C ILE A 5 -1.32 18.44 -15.84
N LEU A 6 -0.35 17.88 -15.09
CA LEU A 6 -0.26 18.02 -13.64
C LEU A 6 1.05 18.65 -13.14
N ASN A 7 1.58 19.68 -13.82
CA ASN A 7 2.53 20.58 -13.17
C ASN A 7 1.75 21.66 -12.40
N LEU A 8 1.30 21.30 -11.20
CA LEU A 8 0.84 22.26 -10.20
C LEU A 8 2.07 22.81 -9.48
N ASP A 9 2.17 24.13 -9.32
CA ASP A 9 3.28 24.76 -8.60
C ASP A 9 3.42 24.16 -7.19
N GLY A 10 4.63 23.68 -6.86
CA GLY A 10 4.95 23.02 -5.59
C GLY A 10 4.72 21.50 -5.55
N VAL A 11 4.23 20.88 -6.62
CA VAL A 11 4.06 19.42 -6.72
C VAL A 11 5.11 18.84 -7.66
N THR A 12 6.01 18.01 -7.13
CA THR A 12 6.95 17.22 -7.95
C THR A 12 6.39 15.82 -8.11
N VAL A 13 6.20 15.38 -9.37
CA VAL A 13 5.88 13.98 -9.66
C VAL A 13 7.16 13.16 -9.49
N LEU A 14 7.19 12.35 -8.43
CA LEU A 14 8.29 11.43 -8.16
C LEU A 14 8.11 10.16 -8.99
N ASP A 15 9.20 9.67 -9.57
CA ASP A 15 9.20 8.33 -10.16
C ASP A 15 9.09 7.24 -9.08
N LYS A 16 8.81 5.99 -9.47
CA LYS A 16 8.62 4.88 -8.52
C LYS A 16 9.86 4.66 -7.61
N LYS A 17 11.07 4.91 -8.11
CA LYS A 17 12.30 4.74 -7.34
C LYS A 17 12.43 5.84 -6.28
N GLN A 18 12.13 7.08 -6.64
CA GLN A 18 12.13 8.21 -5.72
C GLN A 18 11.00 8.08 -4.67
N GLN A 19 9.83 7.58 -5.06
CA GLN A 19 8.77 7.26 -4.11
C GLN A 19 9.21 6.17 -3.13
N LYS A 20 9.92 5.14 -3.58
CA LYS A 20 10.47 4.09 -2.71
C LYS A 20 11.45 4.65 -1.67
N GLU A 21 12.31 5.58 -2.07
CA GLU A 21 13.27 6.24 -1.16
C GLU A 21 12.57 7.14 -0.13
N VAL A 22 11.49 7.83 -0.51
CA VAL A 22 10.69 8.66 0.41
C VAL A 22 9.83 7.82 1.35
N ASN A 23 9.24 6.73 0.84
CA ASN A 23 8.31 5.87 1.59
C ASN A 23 9.04 4.85 2.50
N GLY A 24 10.37 4.77 2.42
CA GLY A 24 11.20 3.94 3.30
C GLY A 24 11.13 2.44 3.01
N GLY A 25 10.79 2.04 1.77
CA GLY A 25 10.70 0.63 1.39
C GLY A 25 9.54 0.33 0.45
N GLY A 26 9.14 -0.95 0.39
CA GLY A 26 7.96 -1.36 -0.36
C GLY A 26 6.66 -1.09 0.40
N GLY A 27 5.54 -1.37 -0.25
CA GLY A 27 4.23 -1.17 0.34
C GLY A 27 3.23 -2.20 -0.13
N CYS A 28 2.25 -2.47 0.73
CA CYS A 28 1.12 -3.33 0.38
C CYS A 28 -0.17 -2.55 0.56
N ARG A 29 -1.09 -2.74 -0.38
CA ARG A 29 -2.45 -2.25 -0.24
C ARG A 29 -3.28 -3.31 0.47
N LEU A 30 -3.87 -2.96 1.60
CA LEU A 30 -4.81 -3.81 2.34
C LEU A 30 -6.24 -3.35 2.06
N THR A 31 -7.16 -4.29 1.90
CA THR A 31 -8.59 -4.03 1.77
C THR A 31 -9.32 -4.85 2.82
N THR A 32 -10.06 -4.20 3.71
CA THR A 32 -10.89 -4.88 4.70
C THR A 32 -12.37 -4.74 4.38
N PHE A 33 -13.16 -5.69 4.87
CA PHE A 33 -14.61 -5.58 4.94
C PHE A 33 -15.05 -5.71 6.39
N THR A 34 -15.82 -4.75 6.88
CA THR A 34 -16.38 -4.73 8.23
C THR A 34 -17.86 -4.42 8.15
N ASN A 35 -18.72 -5.36 8.54
CA ASN A 35 -20.18 -5.24 8.43
C ASN A 35 -20.63 -4.87 7.00
N GLY A 36 -19.96 -5.41 5.99
CA GLY A 36 -20.23 -5.13 4.58
C GLY A 36 -19.69 -3.79 4.05
N VAL A 37 -19.06 -2.97 4.89
CA VAL A 37 -18.36 -1.75 4.47
C VAL A 37 -16.94 -2.10 4.07
N ARG A 38 -16.49 -1.57 2.93
CA ARG A 38 -15.13 -1.78 2.41
C ARG A 38 -14.23 -0.60 2.78
N ASP A 39 -13.10 -0.89 3.42
CA ASP A 39 -12.02 0.07 3.65
C ASP A 39 -10.74 -0.37 2.94
N THR A 40 -9.86 0.58 2.62
CA THR A 40 -8.59 0.31 1.95
C THR A 40 -7.48 1.16 2.55
N TYR A 41 -6.37 0.52 2.88
CA TYR A 41 -5.21 1.10 3.54
C TYR A 41 -3.97 0.84 2.70
N LEU A 42 -3.05 1.81 2.67
CA LEU A 42 -1.71 1.57 2.15
C LEU A 42 -0.77 1.46 3.34
N ILE A 43 -0.10 0.33 3.48
CA ILE A 43 0.97 0.19 4.46
C ILE A 43 2.28 0.39 3.73
N MET A 44 3.01 1.43 4.13
CA MET A 44 4.31 1.80 3.57
C MET A 44 5.44 1.48 4.56
N GLY A 45 6.68 1.54 4.08
CA GLY A 45 7.86 1.27 4.91
C GLY A 45 8.06 -0.21 5.24
N MET A 46 7.45 -1.11 4.46
CA MET A 46 7.76 -2.54 4.55
C MET A 46 9.13 -2.82 3.92
N ALA A 47 9.78 -3.91 4.32
CA ALA A 47 11.06 -4.32 3.78
C ALA A 47 11.02 -4.46 2.24
N GLU A 48 12.19 -4.44 1.59
CA GLU A 48 12.25 -4.36 0.13
C GLU A 48 11.92 -5.68 -0.59
N ASP A 49 12.00 -6.81 0.09
CA ASP A 49 11.72 -8.11 -0.51
C ASP A 49 10.24 -8.50 -0.42
N GLU A 50 9.72 -9.06 -1.52
CA GLU A 50 8.30 -9.44 -1.63
C GLU A 50 7.86 -10.42 -0.54
N GLY A 51 8.76 -11.29 -0.07
CA GLY A 51 8.47 -12.27 0.99
C GLY A 51 8.18 -11.60 2.32
N THR A 52 9.00 -10.63 2.72
CA THR A 52 8.85 -9.88 3.97
C THR A 52 7.69 -8.90 3.90
N GLN A 53 7.42 -8.30 2.74
CA GLN A 53 6.21 -7.49 2.52
C GLN A 53 4.95 -8.34 2.69
N THR A 54 4.92 -9.51 2.06
CA THR A 54 3.80 -10.45 2.17
C THR A 54 3.59 -10.89 3.61
N ALA A 55 4.66 -11.22 4.34
CA ALA A 55 4.59 -11.58 5.75
C ALA A 55 4.07 -10.42 6.62
N GLY A 56 4.55 -9.19 6.38
CA GLY A 56 4.09 -7.99 7.07
C GLY A 56 2.61 -7.70 6.83
N ALA A 57 2.17 -7.78 5.58
CA ALA A 57 0.77 -7.57 5.20
C ALA A 57 -0.14 -8.67 5.72
N HIS A 58 0.33 -9.92 5.76
CA HIS A 58 -0.38 -11.03 6.37
C HIS A 58 -0.63 -10.78 7.87
N ASN A 59 0.40 -10.39 8.61
CA ASN A 59 0.27 -10.08 10.03
C ASN A 59 -0.69 -8.90 10.28
N ALA A 60 -0.56 -7.82 9.51
CA ALA A 60 -1.45 -6.67 9.61
C ALA A 60 -2.91 -7.05 9.30
N CYS A 61 -3.16 -7.91 8.32
CA CYS A 61 -4.49 -8.46 8.08
C CYS A 61 -5.00 -9.30 9.26
N GLY A 62 -4.14 -10.10 9.89
CA GLY A 62 -4.48 -10.85 11.10
C GLY A 62 -4.94 -9.93 12.24
N ASP A 63 -4.23 -8.82 12.46
CA ASP A 63 -4.60 -7.84 13.49
C ASP A 63 -5.93 -7.15 13.18
N LEU A 64 -6.19 -6.82 11.91
CA LEU A 64 -7.47 -6.22 11.49
C LEU A 64 -8.65 -7.18 11.65
N LEU A 65 -8.45 -8.47 11.35
CA LEU A 65 -9.46 -9.51 11.58
C LEU A 65 -9.74 -9.68 13.08
N ASN A 66 -8.70 -9.70 13.92
CA ASN A 66 -8.84 -9.73 15.38
C ASN A 66 -9.52 -8.46 15.92
N GLY A 67 -9.35 -7.33 15.24
CA GLY A 67 -9.98 -6.04 15.55
C GLY A 67 -11.44 -5.91 15.10
N GLY A 68 -12.01 -6.92 14.45
CA GLY A 68 -13.42 -6.96 14.06
C GLY A 68 -13.70 -6.78 12.56
N ALA A 69 -12.68 -6.84 11.70
CA ALA A 69 -12.93 -7.00 10.27
C ALA A 69 -13.44 -8.42 9.96
N ASP A 70 -14.39 -8.54 9.04
CA ASP A 70 -14.92 -9.82 8.57
C ASP A 70 -13.94 -10.51 7.61
N ARG A 71 -13.30 -9.71 6.75
CA ARG A 71 -12.37 -10.16 5.70
C ARG A 71 -11.26 -9.13 5.52
N CYS A 72 -10.06 -9.60 5.21
CA CYS A 72 -8.92 -8.77 4.84
C CYS A 72 -8.22 -9.38 3.63
N PHE A 73 -7.90 -8.54 2.65
CA PHE A 73 -7.14 -8.87 1.46
C PHE A 73 -5.93 -7.96 1.40
N TYR A 74 -4.79 -8.45 0.92
CA TYR A 74 -3.61 -7.64 0.71
C TYR A 74 -3.03 -7.85 -0.70
N ASP A 75 -2.47 -6.80 -1.25
CA ASP A 75 -1.82 -6.75 -2.55
C ASP A 75 -0.49 -6.01 -2.39
N CYS A 76 0.59 -6.77 -2.23
CA CYS A 76 1.97 -6.27 -2.15
C CYS A 76 2.60 -6.07 -3.54
N THR A 77 1.88 -6.41 -4.61
CA THR A 77 2.30 -6.23 -5.99
C THR A 77 1.70 -4.98 -6.64
N HIS A 78 0.98 -4.16 -5.87
CA HIS A 78 0.19 -3.05 -6.40
C HIS A 78 1.03 -2.03 -7.19
N ASP A 79 2.34 -1.98 -6.94
CA ASP A 79 3.29 -1.06 -7.56
C ASP A 79 4.37 -1.74 -8.43
N ASN A 80 4.23 -3.02 -8.80
CA ASN A 80 5.05 -3.62 -9.87
C ASN A 80 4.65 -3.04 -11.23
#